data_AF-A0A7C3CFP7-F1
#
_entry.id   AF-A0A7C3CFP7-F1
#
_cell.length_a   1.000
_cell.length_b   1.000
_cell.length_c   1.000
_cell.angle_alpha   90.00
_cell.angle_beta   90.00
_cell.angle_gamma   90.00
#
_symmetry.space_group_name_H-M   'P 1'
#
loop_
_entity.id
_entity.type
_entity.pdbx_description
1 polymer ?
#
loop_
_entity_poly.entity_id
_entity_poly.type
_entity_poly.pdbx_seq_one_letter_code
_entity_poly.pdbx_strand_id
1 'polypeptide(L)'
;MQQNKMQNANRIKNMQKMICHDCGKELKKGDEFVRYEKEGASEELIKCRACFEANPVLENFQTCDVYSRVVGFHTPINRWNKGKAEEWKDRRTFVVETPGCASC
;
A
#
# COMPACT_ATOMS: atom_id res chain seq x y z
N MET A 1 -7.54 40.32 27.81
CA MET A 1 -6.23 40.33 28.49
C MET A 1 -6.07 38.96 29.13
N GLN A 2 -5.13 38.05 28.85
CA GLN A 2 -3.80 38.06 28.24
C GLN A 2 -3.64 36.72 27.49
N GLN A 3 -3.30 36.72 26.20
CA GLN A 3 -2.03 36.19 25.66
C GLN A 3 -1.30 35.16 26.54
N ASN A 4 -1.27 33.91 26.11
CA ASN A 4 -0.12 33.03 26.30
C ASN A 4 0.34 32.52 24.94
N LYS A 5 1.30 33.26 24.40
CA LYS A 5 2.20 32.85 23.32
C LYS A 5 3.27 31.93 23.93
N MET A 6 3.67 30.91 23.17
CA MET A 6 5.06 30.66 22.73
C MET A 6 5.26 29.15 22.54
N GLN A 7 5.20 28.71 21.28
CA GLN A 7 6.35 28.46 20.40
C GLN A 7 7.04 27.13 20.72
N ASN A 8 6.89 26.15 19.82
CA ASN A 8 8.03 25.28 19.54
C ASN A 8 8.14 24.95 18.04
N ALA A 9 9.10 25.64 17.44
CA ALA A 9 9.90 25.35 16.25
C ALA A 9 9.42 24.29 15.23
N ASN A 10 9.16 24.80 14.03
CA ASN A 10 9.64 24.24 12.76
C ASN A 10 9.39 22.74 12.54
N ARG A 11 8.13 22.41 12.23
CA ARG A 11 7.80 21.18 11.51
C ARG A 11 8.43 21.27 10.12
N ILE A 12 9.51 20.52 9.94
CA ILE A 12 10.35 20.37 8.75
C ILE A 12 9.51 20.54 7.47
N LYS A 13 9.83 21.57 6.66
CA LYS A 13 9.22 21.76 5.35
C LYS A 13 9.57 20.54 4.49
N ASN A 14 8.59 19.70 4.22
CA ASN A 14 8.72 18.51 3.40
C ASN A 14 8.97 18.95 1.94
N MET A 15 10.22 19.00 1.54
CA MET A 15 10.62 19.36 0.18
C MET A 15 10.64 18.07 -0.65
N GLN A 16 9.59 17.85 -1.43
CA GLN A 16 9.46 16.70 -2.32
C GLN A 16 10.64 16.68 -3.30
N LYS A 17 11.48 15.63 -3.22
CA LYS A 17 12.60 15.41 -4.14
C LYS A 17 12.10 14.67 -5.38
N MET A 18 12.46 15.15 -6.57
CA MET A 18 12.08 14.56 -7.87
C MET A 18 13.12 13.52 -8.28
N ILE A 19 12.80 12.23 -8.17
CA ILE A 19 13.75 11.12 -8.38
C ILE A 19 13.27 10.24 -9.52
N CYS A 20 14.19 9.80 -10.38
CA CYS A 20 13.90 8.82 -11.42
C CYS A 20 13.64 7.41 -10.84
N HIS A 21 12.52 6.78 -11.22
CA HIS A 21 12.07 5.43 -10.93
C HIS A 21 13.06 4.35 -11.39
N ASP A 22 13.68 4.52 -12.56
CA ASP A 22 14.56 3.50 -13.13
C ASP A 22 16.01 3.60 -12.61
N CYS A 23 16.57 4.80 -12.51
CA CYS A 23 17.98 5.00 -12.15
C CYS A 23 18.24 5.71 -10.82
N GLY A 24 17.21 6.18 -10.12
CA GLY A 24 17.35 6.83 -8.81
C GLY A 24 18.03 8.20 -8.83
N LYS A 25 18.28 8.78 -10.01
CA LYS A 25 18.90 10.11 -10.11
C LYS A 25 17.96 11.19 -9.59
N GLU A 26 18.45 12.04 -8.70
CA GLU A 26 17.79 13.29 -8.31
C GLU A 26 17.83 14.25 -9.50
N LEU A 27 16.65 14.67 -9.94
CA LEU A 27 16.49 15.58 -11.07
C LEU A 27 16.64 17.01 -10.58
N LYS A 28 17.53 17.77 -11.21
CA LYS A 28 17.73 19.18 -10.92
C LYS A 28 16.70 20.02 -11.67
N LYS A 29 16.49 21.24 -11.20
CA LYS A 29 15.62 22.23 -11.85
C LYS A 29 16.19 22.59 -13.23
N GLY A 30 15.68 21.94 -14.27
CA GLY A 30 16.14 22.09 -15.66
C GLY A 30 16.44 20.77 -16.39
N ASP A 31 16.48 19.63 -15.69
CA ASP A 31 16.68 18.33 -16.33
C ASP A 31 15.41 17.84 -17.04
N GLU A 32 15.58 17.15 -18.17
CA GLU A 32 14.49 16.54 -18.92
C GLU A 32 14.07 15.19 -18.30
N PHE A 33 12.79 15.05 -18.00
CA PHE A 33 12.21 13.84 -17.41
C PHE A 33 10.78 13.60 -17.91
N VAL A 34 10.34 12.35 -17.79
CA VAL A 34 9.02 11.85 -18.15
C VAL A 34 8.29 11.41 -16.88
N ARG A 35 7.04 11.83 -16.68
CA ARG A 35 6.24 11.46 -15.51
C ARG A 35 5.27 10.32 -15.86
N TYR A 36 5.15 9.34 -14.97
CA TYR A 36 4.19 8.27 -15.02
C TYR A 36 3.15 8.46 -13.91
N GLU A 37 1.90 8.60 -14.33
CA GLU A 37 0.77 8.71 -13.43
C GLU A 37 0.15 7.32 -13.27
N LYS A 38 0.02 6.85 -12.02
CA LYS A 38 -0.47 5.51 -11.74
C LYS A 38 -1.39 5.47 -10.51
N GLU A 39 -2.58 4.94 -10.71
CA GLU A 39 -3.57 4.73 -9.66
C GLU A 39 -3.06 3.70 -8.64
N GLY A 40 -3.20 3.99 -7.34
CA GLY A 40 -2.66 3.14 -6.26
C GLY A 40 -1.17 3.36 -5.97
N ALA A 41 -0.46 4.15 -6.77
CA ALA A 41 0.88 4.63 -6.43
C ALA A 41 0.77 5.71 -5.35
N SER A 42 1.47 5.55 -4.23
CA SER A 42 1.58 6.58 -3.20
C SER A 42 2.46 7.77 -3.61
N GLU A 43 3.23 7.63 -4.69
CA GLU A 43 4.29 8.56 -5.09
C GLU A 43 4.25 8.81 -6.61
N GLU A 44 4.65 10.03 -7.03
CA GLU A 44 4.78 10.39 -8.44
C GLU A 44 5.99 9.65 -9.05
N LEU A 45 5.74 8.76 -10.00
CA LEU A 45 6.78 7.98 -10.66
C LEU A 45 7.34 8.79 -11.82
N ILE A 46 8.65 8.93 -11.91
CA ILE A 46 9.31 9.77 -12.91
C ILE A 46 10.42 8.96 -13.57
N LYS A 47 10.72 9.11 -14.86
CA LYS A 47 11.94 8.58 -15.49
C LYS A 47 12.76 9.70 -16.10
N CYS A 48 14.08 9.64 -15.99
CA CYS A 48 14.96 10.57 -16.71
C CYS A 48 14.99 10.23 -18.20
N ARG A 49 15.39 11.18 -19.04
CA ARG A 49 15.52 10.99 -20.50
C ARG A 49 16.31 9.75 -20.89
N ALA A 50 17.49 9.54 -20.29
CA ALA A 50 18.33 8.39 -20.61
C ALA A 50 17.66 7.04 -20.30
N CYS A 51 16.91 6.95 -19.20
CA CYS A 51 16.18 5.73 -18.84
C CYS A 51 14.96 5.51 -19.73
N PHE A 52 14.26 6.59 -20.10
CA PHE A 52 13.13 6.52 -21.01
C PHE A 52 13.55 6.08 -22.42
N GLU A 53 14.67 6.59 -22.93
CA GLU A 53 15.25 6.18 -24.21
C GLU A 53 15.72 4.72 -24.20
N ALA A 54 16.16 4.21 -23.04
CA ALA A 54 16.56 2.81 -22.88
C ALA A 54 15.37 1.84 -22.77
N ASN A 55 14.34 2.19 -21.99
CA ASN A 55 13.09 1.45 -21.93
C ASN A 55 11.90 2.38 -21.56
N PRO A 56 11.01 2.68 -22.51
CA PRO A 56 9.85 3.53 -22.26
C PRO A 56 8.75 2.83 -21.43
N VAL A 57 8.80 1.50 -21.28
CA VAL A 57 7.83 0.75 -20.48
C VAL A 57 8.10 0.96 -19.00
N LEU A 58 7.06 1.32 -18.24
CA LEU A 58 7.10 1.30 -16.78
C LEU A 58 6.95 -0.14 -16.32
N GLU A 59 8.03 -0.89 -16.47
CA GLU A 59 8.18 -2.18 -15.84
C GLU A 59 8.19 -1.98 -14.33
N ASN A 60 7.77 -3.02 -13.61
CA ASN A 60 7.80 -3.03 -12.15
C ASN A 60 6.85 -2.03 -11.46
N PHE A 61 5.73 -1.69 -12.10
CA PHE A 61 4.67 -0.93 -11.44
C PHE A 61 3.27 -1.53 -11.61
N GLN A 62 2.72 -2.07 -10.51
CA GLN A 62 1.29 -2.11 -10.18
C GLN A 62 1.19 -2.46 -8.68
N THR A 63 0.25 -1.85 -7.97
CA THR A 63 -0.14 -2.39 -6.65
C THR A 63 -1.12 -3.53 -6.87
N CYS A 64 -0.70 -4.73 -6.51
CA CYS A 64 -1.51 -5.94 -6.67
C CYS A 64 -2.60 -6.03 -5.59
N ASP A 65 -3.85 -6.23 -6.00
CA ASP A 65 -4.97 -6.44 -5.09
C ASP A 65 -5.10 -7.90 -4.64
N VAL A 66 -5.27 -8.12 -3.33
CA VAL A 66 -5.31 -9.47 -2.72
C VAL A 66 -6.69 -9.74 -2.11
N TYR A 67 -7.30 -10.85 -2.50
CA TYR A 67 -8.64 -11.25 -2.06
C TYR A 67 -8.60 -12.57 -1.27
N SER A 68 -9.48 -12.69 -0.27
CA SER A 68 -9.77 -13.94 0.45
C SER A 68 -11.13 -14.48 0.04
N ARG A 69 -11.29 -15.81 -0.04
CA ARG A 69 -12.57 -16.46 -0.39
C ARG A 69 -13.07 -17.31 0.78
N VAL A 70 -14.27 -17.02 1.30
CA VAL A 70 -14.91 -17.80 2.38
C VAL A 70 -16.32 -18.17 1.93
N VAL A 71 -16.65 -19.47 1.87
CA VAL A 71 -17.97 -19.99 1.42
C VAL A 71 -18.49 -19.37 0.11
N GLY A 72 -17.58 -19.07 -0.82
CA GLY A 72 -17.90 -18.42 -2.10
C GLY A 72 -17.83 -16.89 -2.09
N PHE A 73 -17.67 -16.25 -0.93
CA PHE A 73 -17.57 -14.81 -0.77
C PHE A 73 -16.13 -14.30 -0.87
N HIS A 74 -15.85 -13.38 -1.80
CA HIS A 74 -14.54 -12.75 -1.99
C HIS A 74 -14.43 -11.42 -1.25
N THR A 75 -13.44 -11.23 -0.37
CA THR A 75 -13.17 -9.96 0.32
C THR A 75 -11.74 -9.48 0.09
N PRO A 76 -11.54 -8.19 -0.24
CA PRO A 76 -10.20 -7.64 -0.36
C PRO A 76 -9.57 -7.53 1.03
N ILE A 77 -8.35 -8.04 1.17
CA ILE A 77 -7.65 -8.16 2.45
C ILE A 77 -7.29 -6.80 3.02
N ASN A 78 -7.10 -5.77 2.17
CA ASN A 78 -6.88 -4.39 2.58
C ASN A 78 -8.07 -3.76 3.35
N ARG A 79 -9.20 -4.46 3.46
CA ARG A 79 -10.42 -4.03 4.18
C ARG A 79 -10.82 -5.01 5.30
N TRP A 80 -9.89 -5.30 6.20
CA TRP A 80 -10.17 -6.15 7.37
C TRP A 80 -11.21 -5.52 8.30
N ASN A 81 -12.26 -6.28 8.62
CA ASN A 81 -13.25 -5.88 9.61
C ASN A 81 -12.68 -6.11 11.02
N LYS A 82 -12.41 -5.03 11.76
CA LYS A 82 -11.91 -5.09 13.14
C LYS A 82 -12.84 -5.87 14.08
N GLY A 83 -14.16 -5.84 13.85
CA GLY A 83 -15.15 -6.55 14.65
C GLY A 83 -15.11 -8.08 14.50
N LYS A 84 -14.56 -8.61 13.39
CA LYS A 84 -14.43 -10.06 13.19
C LYS A 84 -13.52 -10.72 14.24
N ALA A 85 -12.59 -9.98 14.82
CA ALA A 85 -11.70 -10.48 15.87
C ALA A 85 -12.42 -10.71 17.20
N GLU A 86 -13.43 -9.88 17.51
CA GLU A 86 -14.22 -10.05 18.73
C GLU A 86 -15.19 -11.22 18.58
N GLU A 87 -15.89 -11.31 17.43
CA GLU A 87 -16.78 -12.43 17.09
C GLU A 87 -16.10 -13.82 17.15
N TRP A 88 -14.77 -13.89 17.05
CA TRP A 88 -14.04 -15.16 17.14
C TRP A 88 -14.04 -15.75 18.55
N LYS A 89 -13.99 -14.90 19.59
CA LYS A 89 -13.92 -15.35 21.00
C LYS A 89 -15.19 -16.05 21.46
N ASP A 90 -16.32 -15.68 20.85
CA ASP A 90 -17.63 -16.24 21.20
C ASP A 90 -17.94 -17.56 20.47
N ARG A 91 -17.02 -18.04 19.62
CA ARG A 91 -17.22 -19.29 18.86
C ARG A 91 -17.15 -20.51 19.78
N ARG A 92 -18.12 -21.42 19.64
CA ARG A 92 -18.13 -22.73 20.30
C ARG A 92 -17.87 -23.83 19.28
N THR A 93 -17.04 -24.80 19.63
CA THR A 93 -16.79 -25.98 18.80
C THR A 93 -17.91 -26.99 18.97
N PHE A 94 -18.26 -27.68 17.88
CA PHE A 94 -19.14 -28.83 17.95
C PHE A 94 -18.36 -30.01 18.53
N VAL A 95 -18.89 -30.63 19.59
CA VAL A 95 -18.32 -31.84 20.19
C VAL A 95 -19.05 -33.04 19.60
N VAL A 96 -18.32 -33.96 18.97
CA VAL A 96 -18.88 -35.19 18.42
C VAL A 96 -18.87 -36.26 19.53
N GLU A 97 -20.04 -36.71 19.98
CA GLU A 97 -20.15 -37.70 21.06
C GLU A 97 -19.83 -39.14 20.62
N THR A 98 -19.79 -39.42 19.32
CA THR A 98 -19.47 -40.75 18.77
C THR A 98 -18.53 -40.66 17.55
N PRO A 99 -17.40 -41.39 17.52
CA PRO A 99 -16.53 -41.42 16.35
C PRO A 99 -17.26 -42.11 15.17
N GLY A 100 -17.38 -41.41 14.04
CA GLY A 100 -17.94 -41.98 12.80
C GLY A 100 -17.09 -43.13 12.26
N CYS A 101 -17.76 -44.10 11.62
CA CYS A 101 -17.29 -45.38 11.04
C CYS A 101 -15.77 -45.57 10.92
N ALA A 102 -15.23 -46.54 11.68
CA ALA A 102 -13.81 -46.90 11.72
C ALA A 102 -13.41 -48.10 10.82
N SER A 103 -14.27 -48.56 9.92
CA SER A 103 -13.97 -49.71 9.05
C SER A 103 -14.41 -49.45 7.61
N CYS A 104 -13.46 -49.01 6.79
CA CYS A 104 -13.43 -49.30 5.37
C CYS A 104 -12.76 -50.66 5.11
#